data_AF-A0AAJ0U3N4-F1
#
_entry.id   AF-A0AAJ0U3N4-F1
#
_cell.length_a   1.000
_cell.length_b   1.000
_cell.length_c   1.000
_cell.angle_alpha   90.00
_cell.angle_beta   90.00
_cell.angle_gamma   90.00
#
_symmetry.space_group_name_H-M   'P 1'
#
loop_
_entity.id
_entity.type
_entity.pdbx_description
1 polymer ?
#
loop_
_entity_poly.entity_id
_entity_poly.type
_entity_poly.pdbx_seq_one_letter_code
_entity_poly.pdbx_strand_id
1 'polypeptide(L)'
;MLRRLKKASTEVESLALDADNKKIVSLRLNVGDLDKVKRVARRLRVRDSAVLRFAIKEMLRRLGPLCDEMAEGVDLMPLFIEMGEGLTSHFELDQARLERVINGNLSDFAKRVDPDDIALISMGEMPTAHTILRLRELCGRPVTATDAPAEVRNYLYDKYINGLPEGDDQFR
;
A
#
# COMPACT_ATOMS: atom_id res chain seq x y z
N MET A 1 -8.84 30.13 -41.24
CA MET A 1 -7.82 30.66 -40.30
C MET A 1 -8.37 30.96 -38.90
N LEU A 2 -9.61 31.46 -38.75
CA LEU A 2 -10.24 31.80 -37.46
C LEU A 2 -10.63 30.63 -36.54
N ARG A 3 -10.66 29.37 -37.02
CA ARG A 3 -10.95 28.20 -36.16
C ARG A 3 -9.75 27.70 -35.35
N ARG A 4 -8.52 28.02 -35.74
CA ARG A 4 -7.30 27.61 -35.01
C ARG A 4 -6.99 28.53 -33.82
N LEU A 5 -7.41 29.80 -33.86
CA LEU A 5 -7.25 30.75 -32.76
C LEU A 5 -8.20 30.49 -31.58
N LYS A 6 -9.43 30.02 -31.84
CA LYS A 6 -10.35 29.62 -30.75
C LYS A 6 -9.88 28.36 -30.03
N LYS A 7 -9.31 27.38 -30.75
CA LYS A 7 -8.84 26.13 -30.12
C LYS A 7 -7.63 26.35 -29.20
N ALA A 8 -6.69 27.21 -29.61
CA ALA A 8 -5.58 27.63 -28.75
C ALA A 8 -6.04 28.43 -27.53
N SER A 9 -7.08 29.26 -27.67
CA SER A 9 -7.63 30.03 -26.54
C SER A 9 -8.32 29.14 -25.50
N THR A 10 -8.96 28.04 -25.93
CA THR A 10 -9.62 27.09 -25.02
C THR A 10 -8.64 26.12 -24.34
N GLU A 11 -7.54 25.74 -25.01
CA GLU A 11 -6.49 24.88 -24.41
C GLU A 11 -5.63 25.64 -23.39
N VAL A 12 -5.41 26.94 -23.56
CA VAL A 12 -4.69 27.78 -22.58
C VAL A 12 -5.57 28.10 -21.36
N GLU A 13 -6.88 28.20 -21.54
CA GLU A 13 -7.85 28.46 -20.47
C GLU A 13 -8.13 27.20 -19.62
N SER A 14 -8.03 25.99 -20.20
CA SER A 14 -8.14 24.73 -19.45
C SER A 14 -6.91 24.41 -18.59
N LEU A 15 -5.73 24.89 -18.96
CA LEU A 15 -4.49 24.68 -18.18
C LEU A 15 -4.36 25.64 -16.98
N ALA A 16 -5.13 26.73 -16.95
CA ALA A 16 -5.13 27.71 -15.86
C ALA A 16 -6.17 27.40 -14.75
N LEU A 17 -7.08 26.46 -14.98
CA LEU A 17 -8.19 26.15 -14.05
C LEU A 17 -7.82 25.16 -12.93
N ASP A 18 -6.66 24.50 -12.99
CA ASP A 18 -6.25 23.51 -11.99
C ASP A 18 -5.53 24.09 -10.76
N ALA A 19 -5.20 25.40 -10.76
CA ALA A 19 -4.46 26.03 -9.67
C ALA A 19 -5.32 26.38 -8.43
N ASP A 20 -6.65 26.38 -8.53
CA ASP A 20 -7.53 27.00 -7.52
C ASP A 20 -8.60 26.10 -6.89
N ASN A 21 -8.58 24.79 -7.13
CA ASN A 21 -9.60 23.87 -6.58
C ASN A 21 -9.31 23.44 -5.12
N LYS A 22 -8.90 24.39 -4.27
CA LYS A 22 -8.63 24.13 -2.85
C LYS A 22 -9.94 24.01 -2.09
N LYS A 23 -10.25 22.80 -1.61
CA LYS A 23 -11.43 22.55 -0.78
C LYS A 23 -11.06 22.57 0.71
N ILE A 24 -11.95 23.14 1.52
CA ILE A 24 -11.85 23.07 2.99
C ILE A 24 -12.43 21.73 3.43
N VAL A 25 -11.68 21.01 4.25
CA VAL A 25 -12.09 19.72 4.83
C VAL A 25 -11.99 19.81 6.34
N SER A 26 -13.02 19.33 7.04
CA SER A 26 -13.01 19.17 8.50
C SER A 26 -12.66 17.71 8.83
N LEU A 27 -11.71 17.52 9.74
CA LEU A 27 -11.24 16.19 10.19
C LEU A 27 -11.43 16.07 11.70
N ARG A 28 -11.99 14.95 12.14
CA ARG A 28 -12.08 14.60 13.56
C ARG A 28 -10.86 13.78 13.95
N LEU A 29 -10.14 14.24 14.97
CA LEU A 29 -8.99 13.56 15.55
C LEU A 29 -9.21 13.37 17.05
N ASN A 30 -8.60 12.35 17.63
CA ASN A 30 -8.49 12.27 19.08
C ASN A 30 -7.54 13.36 19.59
N VAL A 31 -7.64 13.68 20.89
CA VAL A 31 -6.86 14.76 21.51
C VAL A 31 -5.35 14.47 21.43
N GLY A 32 -4.95 13.22 21.63
CA GLY A 32 -3.54 12.82 21.64
C GLY A 32 -2.85 13.05 20.29
N ASP A 33 -3.50 12.73 19.18
CA ASP A 33 -2.98 12.91 17.84
C ASP A 33 -2.96 14.39 17.45
N LEU A 34 -3.98 15.16 17.84
CA LEU A 34 -3.95 16.61 17.67
C LEU A 34 -2.78 17.26 18.42
N ASP A 35 -2.48 16.80 19.64
CA ASP A 35 -1.35 17.29 20.42
C ASP A 35 -0.01 16.93 19.78
N LYS A 36 0.12 15.73 19.20
CA LYS A 36 1.31 15.36 18.40
C LYS A 36 1.49 16.31 17.22
N VAL A 37 0.42 16.59 16.45
CA VAL A 37 0.45 17.54 15.32
C VAL A 37 0.92 18.91 15.77
N LYS A 38 0.36 19.45 16.86
CA LYS A 38 0.75 20.75 17.42
C LYS A 38 2.21 20.80 17.87
N ARG A 39 2.71 19.73 18.48
CA ARG A 39 4.13 19.63 18.89
C ARG A 39 5.06 19.66 17.68
N VAL A 40 4.75 18.90 16.63
CA VAL A 40 5.52 18.88 15.38
C VAL A 40 5.48 20.26 14.71
N ALA A 41 4.30 20.87 14.60
CA ALA A 41 4.12 22.19 14.00
C ALA A 41 4.95 23.26 14.72
N ARG A 42 4.93 23.26 16.06
CA ARG A 42 5.74 24.17 16.88
C ARG A 42 7.24 23.95 16.68
N ARG A 43 7.69 22.69 16.67
CA ARG A 43 9.11 22.35 16.52
C ARG A 43 9.66 22.78 15.15
N LEU A 44 8.85 22.65 14.11
CA LEU A 44 9.16 23.05 12.74
C LEU A 44 8.86 24.52 12.43
N ARG A 45 8.22 25.25 13.37
CA ARG A 45 7.77 26.65 13.20
C ARG A 45 6.84 26.84 12.00
N VAL A 46 5.91 25.91 11.80
CA VAL A 46 4.89 25.94 10.74
C VAL A 46 3.48 25.89 11.32
N ARG A 47 2.46 26.11 10.48
CA ARG A 47 1.04 25.95 10.86
C ARG A 47 0.66 24.46 10.95
N ASP A 48 -0.27 24.12 11.86
CA ASP A 48 -0.83 22.76 11.99
C ASP A 48 -1.34 22.21 10.65
N SER A 49 -1.99 23.06 9.85
CA SER A 49 -2.51 22.69 8.51
C SER A 49 -1.41 22.37 7.48
N ALA A 50 -0.16 22.80 7.70
CA ALA A 50 0.96 22.40 6.87
C ALA A 50 1.41 20.96 7.23
N VAL A 51 1.46 20.64 8.53
CA VAL A 51 1.79 19.29 9.01
C VAL A 51 0.74 18.27 8.55
N LEU A 52 -0.55 18.60 8.70
CA LEU A 52 -1.64 17.73 8.25
C LEU A 52 -1.59 17.49 6.73
N ARG A 53 -1.39 18.55 5.94
CA ARG A 53 -1.26 18.40 4.47
C ARG A 53 -0.03 17.57 4.10
N PHE A 54 1.10 17.75 4.79
CA PHE A 54 2.29 16.94 4.56
C PHE A 54 2.00 15.45 4.84
N ALA A 55 1.43 15.13 6.00
CA ALA A 55 1.12 13.77 6.39
C ALA A 55 0.15 13.10 5.40
N ILE A 56 -0.93 13.80 5.01
CA ILE A 56 -1.89 13.29 4.03
C ILE A 56 -1.21 13.06 2.67
N LYS A 57 -0.42 14.03 2.17
CA LYS A 57 0.29 13.87 0.89
C LYS A 57 1.26 12.70 0.90
N GLU A 58 2.01 12.55 1.99
CA GLU A 58 2.98 11.47 2.10
C GLU A 58 2.30 10.10 2.20
N MET A 59 1.21 10.00 2.95
CA MET A 59 0.43 8.76 3.00
C MET A 59 -0.22 8.43 1.65
N LEU A 60 -0.81 9.40 0.97
CA LEU A 60 -1.38 9.18 -0.37
C LEU A 60 -0.32 8.80 -1.40
N ARG A 61 0.90 9.35 -1.30
CA ARG A 61 2.02 8.95 -2.16
C ARG A 61 2.40 7.48 -1.93
N ARG A 62 2.43 7.03 -0.69
CA ARG A 62 2.70 5.62 -0.34
C ARG A 62 1.57 4.69 -0.80
N LEU A 63 0.32 5.14 -0.67
CA LEU A 63 -0.87 4.43 -1.18
C LEU A 63 -1.06 4.56 -2.70
N GLY A 64 -0.14 5.21 -3.40
CA GLY A 64 -0.20 5.49 -4.84
C GLY A 64 -0.59 4.28 -5.70
N PRO A 65 -0.05 3.07 -5.46
CA PRO A 65 -0.45 1.87 -6.22
C PRO A 65 -1.95 1.55 -6.14
N LEU A 66 -2.64 1.87 -5.04
CA LEU A 66 -4.10 1.68 -4.93
C LEU A 66 -4.91 2.73 -5.70
N CYS A 67 -4.28 3.84 -6.09
CA CYS A 67 -4.91 4.87 -6.91
C CYS A 67 -4.70 4.65 -8.41
N ASP A 68 -3.79 3.74 -8.78
CA ASP A 68 -3.55 3.36 -10.16
C ASP A 68 -4.51 2.23 -10.56
N GLU A 69 -5.47 2.53 -11.43
CA GLU A 69 -6.44 1.55 -11.91
C GLU A 69 -5.79 0.41 -12.72
N MET A 70 -4.55 0.61 -13.19
CA MET A 70 -3.79 -0.40 -13.94
C MET A 70 -2.93 -1.30 -13.04
N ALA A 71 -2.77 -0.95 -11.76
CA ALA A 71 -2.01 -1.77 -10.83
C ALA A 71 -2.87 -2.94 -10.34
N GLU A 72 -2.44 -4.16 -10.66
CA GLU A 72 -3.17 -5.38 -10.37
C GLU A 72 -2.23 -6.52 -9.95
N GLY A 73 -2.74 -7.44 -9.14
CA GLY A 73 -2.01 -8.65 -8.77
C GLY A 73 -0.64 -8.34 -8.15
N VAL A 74 0.41 -8.92 -8.72
CA VAL A 74 1.80 -8.76 -8.28
C VAL A 74 2.25 -7.29 -8.21
N ASP A 75 1.68 -6.39 -9.02
CA ASP A 75 2.05 -4.97 -9.02
C ASP A 75 1.70 -4.27 -7.69
N LEU A 76 0.74 -4.82 -6.95
CA LEU A 76 0.29 -4.32 -5.64
C LEU A 76 1.10 -4.91 -4.48
N MET A 77 1.90 -5.95 -4.71
CA MET A 77 2.64 -6.65 -3.65
C MET A 77 3.66 -5.76 -2.91
N PRO A 78 4.45 -4.89 -3.58
CA PRO A 78 5.36 -4.00 -2.87
C PRO A 78 4.66 -3.15 -1.79
N LEU A 79 3.46 -2.65 -2.07
CA LEU A 79 2.67 -1.89 -1.11
C LEU A 79 2.33 -2.72 0.13
N PHE A 80 1.80 -3.92 -0.05
CA PHE A 80 1.38 -4.77 1.04
C PHE A 80 2.56 -5.40 1.79
N ILE A 81 3.72 -5.54 1.17
CA ILE A 81 4.94 -5.99 1.86
C ILE A 81 5.55 -4.87 2.71
N GLU A 82 5.55 -3.63 2.21
CA GLU A 82 6.15 -2.48 2.90
C GLU A 82 5.25 -1.86 3.97
N MET A 83 3.96 -1.72 3.68
CA MET A 83 2.99 -1.16 4.62
C MET A 83 2.36 -2.22 5.51
N GLY A 84 2.29 -3.47 5.02
CA GLY A 84 1.97 -4.66 5.77
C GLY A 84 0.81 -4.51 6.74
N GLU A 85 1.09 -4.95 7.96
CA GLU A 85 0.22 -4.90 9.13
C GLU A 85 -0.42 -3.53 9.35
N GLY A 86 0.33 -2.44 9.22
CA GLY A 86 -0.20 -1.10 9.48
C GLY A 86 -1.31 -0.70 8.50
N LEU A 87 -1.34 -1.29 7.31
CA LEU A 87 -2.41 -1.09 6.33
C LEU A 87 -3.58 -2.03 6.60
N THR A 88 -3.30 -3.33 6.81
CA THR A 88 -4.35 -4.34 6.97
C THR A 88 -5.11 -4.19 8.29
N SER A 89 -4.42 -3.87 9.38
CA SER A 89 -5.06 -3.65 10.69
C SER A 89 -5.88 -2.36 10.71
N HIS A 90 -5.34 -1.28 10.13
CA HIS A 90 -6.02 0.02 10.14
C HIS A 90 -7.32 0.03 9.31
N PHE A 91 -7.34 -0.70 8.19
CA PHE A 91 -8.50 -0.79 7.30
C PHE A 91 -9.34 -2.06 7.51
N GLU A 92 -9.00 -2.89 8.50
CA GLU A 92 -9.67 -4.17 8.79
C GLU A 92 -9.82 -5.02 7.52
N LEU A 93 -8.70 -5.26 6.84
CA LEU A 93 -8.65 -6.03 5.59
C LEU A 93 -8.44 -7.51 5.92
N ASP A 94 -9.52 -8.30 5.81
CA ASP A 94 -9.45 -9.76 5.85
C ASP A 94 -8.90 -10.35 4.54
N GLN A 95 -8.60 -11.65 4.56
CA GLN A 95 -8.09 -12.37 3.39
C GLN A 95 -9.01 -12.21 2.17
N ALA A 96 -10.33 -12.28 2.35
CA ALA A 96 -11.29 -12.19 1.24
C ALA A 96 -11.37 -10.78 0.63
N ARG A 97 -11.16 -9.74 1.43
CA ARG A 97 -11.01 -8.36 0.97
C ARG A 97 -9.68 -8.17 0.25
N LEU A 98 -8.59 -8.67 0.81
CA LEU A 98 -7.28 -8.59 0.17
C LEU A 98 -7.25 -9.33 -1.18
N GLU A 99 -7.83 -10.52 -1.27
CA GLU A 99 -7.97 -11.27 -2.53
C GLU A 99 -8.71 -10.44 -3.58
N ARG A 100 -9.79 -9.75 -3.20
CA ARG A 100 -10.53 -8.88 -4.14
C ARG A 100 -9.76 -7.63 -4.53
N VAL A 101 -9.02 -7.03 -3.61
CA VAL A 101 -8.20 -5.83 -3.89
C VAL A 101 -7.04 -6.19 -4.80
N ILE A 102 -6.37 -7.32 -4.54
CA ILE A 102 -5.13 -7.72 -5.23
C ILE A 102 -5.47 -8.42 -6.55
N ASN A 103 -6.32 -9.45 -6.51
CA ASN A 103 -6.59 -10.33 -7.66
C ASN A 103 -7.93 -10.04 -8.37
N GLY A 104 -8.75 -9.09 -7.91
CA GLY A 104 -10.13 -8.94 -8.37
C GLY A 104 -10.30 -8.40 -9.80
N ASN A 105 -9.36 -7.58 -10.27
CA ASN A 105 -9.45 -6.88 -11.57
C ASN A 105 -8.41 -7.34 -12.59
N LEU A 106 -7.85 -8.55 -12.44
CA LEU A 106 -6.75 -9.04 -13.27
C LEU A 106 -7.08 -9.04 -14.76
N SER A 107 -6.32 -8.24 -15.52
CA SER A 107 -6.25 -8.27 -16.97
C SER A 107 -5.31 -9.37 -17.48
N ASP A 108 -4.30 -9.74 -16.68
CA ASP A 108 -3.37 -10.83 -16.94
C ASP A 108 -3.32 -11.84 -15.78
N PHE A 109 -3.63 -13.11 -16.08
CA PHE A 109 -3.58 -14.20 -15.10
C PHE A 109 -2.16 -14.51 -14.61
N ALA A 110 -1.11 -14.17 -15.38
CA ALA A 110 0.27 -14.34 -14.95
C ALA A 110 0.63 -13.43 -13.75
N LYS A 111 -0.12 -12.34 -13.55
CA LYS A 111 0.03 -11.43 -12.41
C LYS A 111 -0.71 -11.90 -11.16
N ARG A 112 -1.39 -13.04 -11.20
CA ARG A 112 -2.17 -13.50 -10.04
C ARG A 112 -1.24 -13.77 -8.86
N VAL A 113 -1.59 -13.22 -7.70
CA VAL A 113 -0.92 -13.51 -6.43
C VAL A 113 -1.53 -14.78 -5.84
N ASP A 114 -0.69 -15.60 -5.22
CA ASP A 114 -1.11 -16.83 -4.58
C ASP A 114 -2.05 -16.53 -3.39
N PRO A 115 -3.26 -17.13 -3.31
CA PRO A 115 -4.16 -16.93 -2.20
C PRO A 115 -3.54 -17.25 -0.83
N ASP A 116 -2.57 -18.17 -0.77
CA ASP A 116 -1.86 -18.50 0.46
C ASP A 116 -0.94 -17.35 0.90
N ASP A 117 -0.31 -16.66 -0.04
CA ASP A 117 0.54 -15.50 0.24
C ASP A 117 -0.30 -14.30 0.68
N ILE A 118 -1.49 -14.15 0.10
CA ILE A 118 -2.48 -13.16 0.56
C ILE A 118 -2.94 -13.48 1.98
N ALA A 119 -3.10 -14.77 2.31
CA ALA A 119 -3.40 -15.20 3.67
C ALA A 119 -2.31 -14.74 4.64
N LEU A 120 -1.02 -14.92 4.29
CA LEU A 120 0.11 -14.47 5.11
C LEU A 120 0.09 -12.96 5.36
N ILE A 121 -0.27 -12.14 4.36
CA ILE A 121 -0.41 -10.68 4.52
C ILE A 121 -1.56 -10.33 5.49
N SER A 122 -2.68 -11.07 5.39
CA SER A 122 -3.86 -10.85 6.24
C SER A 122 -3.63 -11.24 7.71
N MET A 123 -2.66 -12.11 7.99
CA MET A 123 -2.48 -12.73 9.30
C MET A 123 -1.85 -11.83 10.37
N GLY A 124 -1.31 -10.65 10.01
CA GLY A 124 -1.05 -9.53 10.94
C GLY A 124 -0.33 -9.84 12.27
N GLU A 125 -0.48 -8.93 13.25
CA GLU A 125 0.29 -8.73 14.51
C GLU A 125 0.65 -9.98 15.36
N MET A 126 -0.01 -11.12 15.15
CA MET A 126 0.16 -12.31 16.00
C MET A 126 0.30 -13.56 15.12
N PRO A 127 1.54 -14.06 14.94
CA PRO A 127 1.77 -15.32 14.27
C PRO A 127 1.01 -16.42 15.01
N THR A 128 -0.06 -16.90 14.40
CA THR A 128 -0.79 -18.06 14.93
C THR A 128 0.09 -19.30 14.80
N ALA A 129 -0.18 -20.33 15.60
CA ALA A 129 0.50 -21.62 15.45
C ALA A 129 0.43 -22.15 14.00
N HIS A 130 -0.68 -21.87 13.32
CA HIS A 130 -0.87 -22.15 11.90
C HIS A 130 0.10 -21.35 11.01
N THR A 131 0.26 -20.05 11.26
CA THR A 131 1.21 -19.19 10.52
C THR A 131 2.65 -19.68 10.68
N ILE A 132 3.04 -20.04 11.89
CA ILE A 132 4.39 -20.56 12.17
C ILE A 132 4.61 -21.91 11.50
N LEU A 133 3.61 -22.80 11.52
CA LEU A 133 3.68 -24.09 10.82
C LEU A 133 3.85 -23.89 9.31
N ARG A 134 3.05 -23.00 8.72
CA ARG A 134 3.11 -22.69 7.28
C ARG A 134 4.44 -22.07 6.88
N LEU A 135 4.98 -21.15 7.69
CA LEU A 135 6.30 -20.56 7.45
C LEU A 135 7.42 -21.59 7.56
N ARG A 136 7.31 -22.59 8.45
CA ARG A 136 8.29 -23.68 8.51
C ARG A 136 8.27 -24.54 7.26
N GLU A 137 7.09 -24.82 6.70
CA GLU A 137 6.95 -25.54 5.44
C GLU A 137 7.57 -24.75 4.28
N LEU A 138 7.30 -23.44 4.19
CA LEU A 138 7.77 -22.59 3.11
C LEU A 138 9.27 -22.26 3.20
N CYS A 139 9.79 -22.00 4.39
CA CYS A 139 11.19 -21.60 4.58
C CYS A 139 12.15 -22.79 4.78
N GLY A 140 11.64 -24.01 4.98
CA GLY A 140 12.45 -25.20 5.24
C GLY A 140 13.28 -25.15 6.53
N ARG A 141 13.00 -24.19 7.43
CA ARG A 141 13.76 -23.96 8.67
C ARG A 141 12.84 -23.60 9.85
N PRO A 142 13.28 -23.83 11.11
CA PRO A 142 12.49 -23.44 12.27
C PRO A 142 12.31 -21.93 12.33
N VAL A 143 11.05 -21.49 12.25
CA VAL A 143 10.63 -20.09 12.48
C VAL A 143 10.06 -19.97 13.89
N THR A 144 10.42 -18.88 14.58
CA THR A 144 9.85 -18.52 15.89
C THR A 144 8.74 -17.47 15.71
N ALA A 145 7.88 -17.31 16.72
CA ALA A 145 6.84 -16.28 16.69
C ALA A 145 7.42 -14.86 16.59
N THR A 146 8.60 -14.62 17.17
CA THR A 146 9.26 -13.30 17.13
C THR A 146 9.78 -12.98 15.73
N ASP A 147 10.25 -14.00 15.01
CA ASP A 147 10.86 -13.81 13.68
C ASP A 147 9.83 -13.85 12.55
N ALA A 148 8.68 -14.47 12.78
CA ALA A 148 7.66 -14.73 11.76
C ALA A 148 7.26 -13.50 10.91
N PRO A 149 7.04 -12.28 11.46
CA PRO A 149 6.72 -11.12 10.63
C PRO A 149 7.86 -10.74 9.66
N ALA A 150 9.11 -10.82 10.11
CA ALA A 150 10.26 -10.54 9.27
C ALA A 150 10.44 -11.62 8.19
N GLU A 151 10.19 -12.88 8.55
CA GLU A 151 10.29 -14.01 7.62
C GLU A 151 9.21 -13.98 6.54
N VAL A 152 7.96 -13.67 6.89
CA VAL A 152 6.89 -13.43 5.91
C VAL A 152 7.30 -12.35 4.93
N ARG A 153 7.79 -11.22 5.45
CA ARG A 153 8.22 -10.10 4.60
C ARG A 153 9.32 -10.52 3.64
N ASN A 154 10.35 -11.20 4.13
CA ASN A 154 11.49 -11.65 3.30
C ASN A 154 11.03 -12.63 2.22
N TYR A 155 10.23 -13.64 2.59
CA TYR A 155 9.68 -14.61 1.64
C TYR A 155 8.87 -13.94 0.52
N LEU A 156 7.97 -13.02 0.87
CA LEU A 156 7.16 -12.31 -0.13
C LEU A 156 8.00 -11.36 -1.00
N TYR A 157 9.01 -10.72 -0.42
CA TYR A 157 9.94 -9.86 -1.15
C TYR A 157 10.74 -10.66 -2.18
N ASP A 158 11.24 -11.84 -1.78
CA ASP A 158 11.97 -12.73 -2.67
C ASP A 158 11.06 -13.27 -3.79
N LYS A 159 9.82 -13.68 -3.45
CA LYS A 159 8.87 -14.23 -4.42
C LYS A 159 8.40 -13.23 -5.46
N TYR A 160 8.07 -12.00 -5.04
CA TYR A 160 7.33 -11.06 -5.89
C TYR A 160 8.14 -9.85 -6.35
N ILE A 161 9.25 -9.51 -5.70
CA ILE A 161 10.04 -8.32 -6.04
C ILE A 161 11.39 -8.71 -6.64
N ASN A 162 12.12 -9.60 -5.98
CA ASN A 162 13.41 -10.05 -6.50
C ASN A 162 13.22 -11.07 -7.65
N GLY A 163 12.05 -11.71 -7.71
CA GLY A 163 11.84 -12.95 -8.44
C GLY A 163 12.61 -14.07 -7.72
N LEU A 164 11.93 -15.16 -7.36
CA LEU A 164 12.63 -16.34 -6.84
C LEU A 164 13.80 -16.63 -7.78
N PRO A 165 15.05 -16.81 -7.28
CA PRO A 165 16.05 -17.46 -8.11
C PRO A 165 15.42 -18.76 -8.59
N GLU A 166 15.33 -18.98 -9.90
CA GLU A 166 14.92 -20.26 -10.47
C GLU A 166 15.80 -21.33 -9.81
N GLY A 167 15.21 -22.04 -8.86
CA GLY A 167 15.93 -22.83 -7.86
C GLY A 167 15.16 -24.11 -7.62
N ASP A 168 15.22 -24.95 -8.65
CA ASP A 168 14.90 -26.37 -8.71
C ASP A 168 13.53 -26.83 -8.23
N ASP A 169 12.77 -27.24 -9.24
CA ASP A 169 11.67 -28.20 -9.28
C ASP A 169 12.09 -29.58 -8.72
N GLN A 170 12.63 -29.60 -7.49
CA GLN A 170 12.92 -30.80 -6.73
C GLN A 170 12.01 -30.77 -5.50
N PHE A 171 10.88 -31.46 -5.62
CA PHE A 171 9.98 -32.02 -4.59
C PHE A 171 8.51 -31.81 -5.00
N ARG A 172 8.17 -32.45 -6.13
CA ARG A 172 6.82 -33.00 -6.35
C ARG A 172 6.55 -34.15 -5.38
#